data_AF-A0A2V7M761-F1
#
_entry.id   AF-A0A2V7M761-F1
#
_cell.length_a   1.000
_cell.length_b   1.000
_cell.length_c   1.000
_cell.angle_alpha   90.00
_cell.angle_beta   90.00
_cell.angle_gamma   90.00
#
_symmetry.space_group_name_H-M   'P 1'
#
loop_
_entity.id
_entity.type
_entity.pdbx_description
1 polymer ?
#
loop_
_entity_poly.entity_id
_entity_poly.type
_entity_poly.pdbx_seq_one_letter_code
_entity_poly.pdbx_strand_id
1 'polypeptide(L)'
;MHLALLLVLAQTQLVDIQNLTPREHRVSVFVLTAPQDLKISAVGAEPWPDRLRTRDDEHWQDDEQTTWPAAAWILDARTRAVVWDIRSVDTRRDSNGLRRFAGTVHLPAGTYEAHYASYAASSVSFNGNLDLNLKDIIRLGRRAKYGGPYVEGGLYRQFALAISGAGRSATAEDIAAARAAFTASAIATVVPDRNSSARKGFEITRPTAVEVYAIGELSIDEKFDYGWIINVDSNKRVWSMDYATTDPAGGATKNRMAHETLQLKLGHYVAYFACDDSHSPDDWNNVPATDPEFWGLTLRVADPAARASVRPFEYEPVPHGQTIVSLIGIGDDEMRSAGFALRRPMDVHIYAIGEGFSDRMADYAWIVDEEQHKRVWSMSYENTEHAGGAAKNRLFDGTMHLARGNYLVYYKSDGSHSYNDWNGAPPAEARYWGVSVFPASRRLNPADIGPFMRTRDAGNDATVAQLNHMSNDEDAHTTFRLTEQTRVRVLALGEGRDDEMFDYGWIEASDGHTVWQMKYADTEPAGGSDKNRVFDGVITLPAGSYVLRYRSDGSHSYGDWNDNPPDDPESWGIAVFRMARR
;
A
#
# COMPACT_ATOMS: atom_id res chain seq x y z
N MET A 1 -14.21 76.51 3.48
CA MET A 1 -15.37 75.61 3.73
C MET A 1 -15.06 74.27 3.09
N HIS A 2 -14.69 73.28 3.91
CA HIS A 2 -14.47 71.91 3.49
C HIS A 2 -15.80 71.16 3.53
N LEU A 3 -16.22 70.58 2.40
CA LEU A 3 -17.25 69.56 2.36
C LEU A 3 -16.53 68.22 2.21
N ALA A 4 -16.29 67.54 3.33
CA ALA A 4 -15.88 66.14 3.33
C ALA A 4 -17.14 65.31 3.04
N LEU A 5 -17.22 64.77 1.82
CA LEU A 5 -18.25 63.82 1.42
C LEU A 5 -17.94 62.48 2.11
N LEU A 6 -18.64 62.15 3.19
CA LEU A 6 -18.67 60.81 3.77
C LEU A 6 -19.40 59.88 2.78
N LEU A 7 -18.62 59.22 1.91
CA LEU A 7 -19.09 58.02 1.21
C LEU A 7 -19.23 56.91 2.26
N VAL A 8 -20.46 56.68 2.73
CA VAL A 8 -20.82 55.41 3.36
C VAL A 8 -20.75 54.36 2.24
N LEU A 9 -19.62 53.70 2.10
CA LEU A 9 -19.50 52.49 1.29
C LEU A 9 -20.49 51.47 1.88
N ALA A 10 -21.52 51.11 1.12
CA ALA A 10 -22.44 50.06 1.51
C ALA A 10 -21.64 48.77 1.73
N GLN A 11 -21.62 48.27 2.97
CA GLN A 11 -21.04 46.97 3.28
C GLN A 11 -21.88 45.92 2.57
N THR A 12 -21.28 45.22 1.61
CA THR A 12 -21.94 44.16 0.84
C THR A 12 -21.76 42.84 1.59
N GLN A 13 -22.80 42.03 1.66
CA GLN A 13 -22.68 40.64 2.14
C GLN A 13 -21.91 39.84 1.08
N LEU A 14 -20.68 39.41 1.40
CA LEU A 14 -19.81 38.68 0.49
C LEU A 14 -20.05 37.17 0.55
N VAL A 15 -20.29 36.65 1.77
CA VAL A 15 -20.56 35.24 2.03
C VAL A 15 -21.73 35.13 2.99
N ASP A 16 -22.68 34.27 2.67
CA ASP A 16 -23.78 33.88 3.56
C ASP A 16 -24.01 32.37 3.45
N ILE A 17 -23.45 31.62 4.39
CA ILE A 17 -23.59 30.17 4.48
C ILE A 17 -24.43 29.87 5.71
N GLN A 18 -25.62 29.29 5.50
CA GLN A 18 -26.58 28.91 6.53
C GLN A 18 -27.33 27.63 6.13
N ASN A 19 -28.09 27.05 7.05
CA ASN A 19 -28.95 25.88 6.79
C ASN A 19 -28.17 24.68 6.23
N LEU A 20 -26.98 24.40 6.77
CA LEU A 20 -26.27 23.18 6.42
C LEU A 20 -26.99 21.97 7.00
N THR A 21 -26.97 20.86 6.28
CA THR A 21 -27.39 19.58 6.83
C THR A 21 -26.35 19.05 7.84
N PRO A 22 -26.69 18.05 8.68
CA PRO A 22 -25.75 17.48 9.65
C PRO A 22 -24.49 16.82 9.07
N ARG A 23 -24.40 16.63 7.75
CA ARG A 23 -23.24 16.10 7.04
C ARG A 23 -23.10 16.81 5.69
N GLU A 24 -22.56 18.02 5.72
CA GLU A 24 -22.40 18.88 4.55
C GLU A 24 -21.13 19.74 4.67
N HIS A 25 -20.41 19.87 3.58
CA HIS A 25 -19.36 20.86 3.38
C HIS A 25 -19.81 21.84 2.30
N ARG A 26 -19.70 23.14 2.58
CA ARG A 26 -20.06 24.20 1.64
C ARG A 26 -18.93 25.21 1.52
N VAL A 27 -18.68 25.65 0.29
CA VAL A 27 -17.66 26.65 -0.04
C VAL A 27 -18.31 27.84 -0.73
N SER A 28 -17.92 29.06 -0.36
CA SER A 28 -18.27 30.29 -1.05
C SER A 28 -17.00 31.10 -1.30
N VAL A 29 -16.81 31.62 -2.51
CA VAL A 29 -15.57 32.31 -2.89
C VAL A 29 -15.85 33.78 -3.15
N PHE A 30 -14.99 34.65 -2.64
CA PHE A 30 -15.10 36.10 -2.80
C PHE A 30 -13.76 36.74 -3.18
N VAL A 31 -13.82 37.93 -3.76
CA VAL A 31 -12.68 38.71 -4.23
C VAL A 31 -12.66 40.06 -3.52
N LEU A 32 -11.49 40.42 -2.98
CA LEU A 32 -11.18 41.74 -2.47
C LEU A 32 -10.25 42.46 -3.44
N THR A 33 -10.64 43.65 -3.89
CA THR A 33 -9.84 44.46 -4.83
C THR A 33 -8.81 45.34 -4.14
N ALA A 34 -8.92 45.52 -2.82
CA ALA A 34 -8.00 46.28 -1.99
C ALA A 34 -7.96 45.68 -0.56
N PRO A 35 -6.84 45.88 0.17
CA PRO A 35 -6.76 45.52 1.59
C PRO A 35 -7.85 46.22 2.41
N GLN A 36 -8.50 45.49 3.31
CA GLN A 36 -9.60 46.02 4.12
C GLN A 36 -9.93 45.14 5.32
N ASP A 37 -10.69 45.70 6.26
CA ASP A 37 -11.29 44.94 7.35
C ASP A 37 -12.64 44.37 6.92
N LEU A 38 -12.79 43.05 7.05
CA LEU A 38 -14.06 42.35 6.87
C LEU A 38 -14.73 42.12 8.21
N LYS A 39 -16.05 42.30 8.29
CA LYS A 39 -16.83 41.86 9.44
C LYS A 39 -17.25 40.41 9.24
N ILE A 40 -16.94 39.57 10.22
CA ILE A 40 -17.27 38.14 10.23
C ILE A 40 -18.16 37.84 11.42
N SER A 41 -19.23 37.09 11.17
CA SER A 41 -19.99 36.40 12.21
C SER A 41 -20.07 34.92 11.87
N ALA A 42 -19.75 34.07 12.84
CA ALA A 42 -19.76 32.63 12.65
C ALA A 42 -20.27 31.92 13.90
N VAL A 43 -20.95 30.79 13.69
CA VAL A 43 -21.41 29.90 14.76
C VAL A 43 -20.91 28.51 14.44
N GLY A 44 -19.91 28.02 15.17
CA GLY A 44 -19.41 26.64 15.11
C GLY A 44 -19.93 25.79 16.28
N ALA A 45 -19.47 24.55 16.32
CA ALA A 45 -19.77 23.61 17.39
C ALA A 45 -18.50 22.86 17.79
N GLU A 46 -18.25 22.78 19.09
CA GLU A 46 -17.18 21.96 19.65
C GLU A 46 -17.71 20.53 19.97
N PRO A 47 -16.84 19.58 20.34
CA PRO A 47 -17.28 18.28 20.85
C PRO A 47 -18.24 18.44 22.06
N TRP A 48 -19.45 17.88 21.97
CA TRP A 48 -20.46 18.01 23.04
C TRP A 48 -21.38 16.77 23.06
N PRO A 49 -21.93 16.35 24.23
CA PRO A 49 -21.67 16.89 25.58
C PRO A 49 -20.25 16.60 26.07
N ASP A 50 -19.79 17.35 27.08
CA ASP A 50 -18.50 17.19 27.78
C ASP A 50 -18.45 15.85 28.58
N ARG A 51 -18.80 14.73 27.96
CA ARG A 51 -18.71 13.39 28.52
C ARG A 51 -17.56 12.67 27.82
N LEU A 52 -16.53 12.33 28.59
CA LEU A 52 -15.55 11.34 28.17
C LEU A 52 -16.32 10.06 27.84
N ARG A 53 -16.30 9.65 26.56
CA ARG A 53 -16.82 8.34 26.19
C ARG A 53 -15.90 7.28 26.83
N THR A 54 -16.47 6.19 27.33
CA THR A 54 -15.69 5.01 27.70
C THR A 54 -15.10 4.42 26.42
N ARG A 55 -13.79 4.15 26.43
CA ARG A 55 -13.09 3.47 25.34
C ARG A 55 -13.78 2.14 25.06
N ASP A 56 -14.28 1.97 23.84
CA ASP A 56 -14.81 0.71 23.32
C ASP A 56 -13.84 0.22 22.26
N ASP A 57 -13.12 -0.86 22.56
CA ASP A 57 -11.94 -1.27 21.81
C ASP A 57 -12.25 -1.67 20.34
N GLU A 58 -13.52 -1.90 19.97
CA GLU A 58 -13.90 -2.26 18.60
C GLU A 58 -14.18 -1.05 17.66
N HIS A 59 -14.50 0.14 18.20
CA HIS A 59 -14.95 1.29 17.39
C HIS A 59 -14.36 2.64 17.82
N TRP A 60 -13.36 2.63 18.71
CA TRP A 60 -12.80 3.84 19.27
C TRP A 60 -11.84 4.56 18.32
N GLN A 61 -12.20 5.77 17.91
CA GLN A 61 -11.28 6.73 17.30
C GLN A 61 -10.85 7.73 18.38
N ASP A 62 -9.58 7.70 18.79
CA ASP A 62 -9.00 8.52 19.88
C ASP A 62 -9.26 10.04 19.70
N ASP A 63 -9.58 10.50 18.48
CA ASP A 63 -9.68 11.89 18.06
C ASP A 63 -11.10 12.48 17.96
N GLU A 64 -12.16 11.69 18.12
CA GLU A 64 -13.55 12.18 18.11
C GLU A 64 -13.85 13.15 19.25
N GLN A 65 -13.07 13.11 20.34
CA GLN A 65 -13.29 13.92 21.53
C GLN A 65 -12.81 15.37 21.42
N THR A 66 -11.94 15.69 20.45
CA THR A 66 -11.37 17.03 20.27
C THR A 66 -11.78 17.68 18.95
N THR A 67 -12.25 16.87 17.98
CA THR A 67 -12.66 17.33 16.66
C THR A 67 -13.96 18.13 16.72
N TRP A 68 -13.91 19.41 16.31
CA TRP A 68 -15.10 20.24 16.24
C TRP A 68 -16.06 19.75 15.15
N PRO A 69 -17.28 19.26 15.48
CA PRO A 69 -18.22 18.74 14.51
C PRO A 69 -18.76 19.80 13.54
N ALA A 70 -18.60 21.10 13.83
CA ALA A 70 -18.88 22.14 12.85
C ALA A 70 -17.93 23.32 13.00
N ALA A 71 -17.29 23.70 11.89
CA ALA A 71 -16.31 24.78 11.87
C ALA A 71 -16.32 25.53 10.53
N ALA A 72 -15.90 26.79 10.60
CA ALA A 72 -15.74 27.68 9.47
C ALA A 72 -14.32 28.20 9.41
N TRP A 73 -13.77 28.32 8.20
CA TRP A 73 -12.43 28.87 7.96
C TRP A 73 -12.38 29.60 6.62
N ILE A 74 -11.36 30.45 6.44
CA ILE A 74 -11.09 31.18 5.20
C ILE A 74 -9.69 30.81 4.73
N LEU A 75 -9.60 30.41 3.47
CA LEU A 75 -8.37 30.09 2.78
C LEU A 75 -8.05 31.19 1.76
N ASP A 76 -6.79 31.62 1.67
CA ASP A 76 -6.30 32.37 0.52
C ASP A 76 -6.17 31.39 -0.67
N ALA A 77 -6.97 31.59 -1.72
CA ALA A 77 -7.05 30.64 -2.83
C ALA A 77 -5.74 30.51 -3.62
N ARG A 78 -4.89 31.55 -3.58
CA ARG A 78 -3.62 31.63 -4.31
C ARG A 78 -2.46 31.03 -3.53
N THR A 79 -2.44 31.18 -2.20
CA THR A 79 -1.35 30.69 -1.35
C THR A 79 -1.69 29.40 -0.61
N ARG A 80 -2.99 29.06 -0.55
CA ARG A 80 -3.56 27.98 0.26
C ARG A 80 -3.33 28.14 1.76
N ALA A 81 -3.00 29.35 2.21
CA ALA A 81 -2.86 29.65 3.62
C ALA A 81 -4.24 29.82 4.26
N VAL A 82 -4.45 29.20 5.44
CA VAL A 82 -5.61 29.48 6.29
C VAL A 82 -5.40 30.85 6.93
N VAL A 83 -6.19 31.84 6.52
CA VAL A 83 -6.07 33.23 6.98
C VAL A 83 -7.04 33.57 8.13
N TRP A 84 -8.03 32.70 8.36
CA TRP A 84 -8.91 32.77 9.53
C TRP A 84 -9.54 31.39 9.78
N ASP A 85 -9.71 31.01 11.05
CA ASP A 85 -10.38 29.78 11.46
C ASP A 85 -11.12 30.03 12.78
N ILE A 86 -12.40 29.67 12.85
CA ILE A 86 -13.20 29.86 14.07
C ILE A 86 -12.60 29.12 15.29
N ARG A 87 -11.85 28.04 15.05
CA ARG A 87 -11.24 27.20 16.09
C ARG A 87 -10.01 27.83 16.72
N SER A 88 -9.39 28.82 16.06
CA SER A 88 -8.15 29.48 16.52
C SER A 88 -8.36 30.90 17.05
N VAL A 89 -9.62 31.36 17.12
CA VAL A 89 -9.98 32.70 17.60
C VAL A 89 -10.79 32.64 18.90
N ASP A 90 -10.79 33.75 19.63
CA ASP A 90 -11.62 33.88 20.82
C ASP A 90 -13.11 33.83 20.47
N THR A 91 -13.80 32.85 21.04
CA THR A 91 -15.23 32.61 20.81
C THR A 91 -16.00 32.64 22.11
N ARG A 92 -17.24 33.12 22.05
CA ARG A 92 -18.19 32.93 23.16
C ARG A 92 -18.69 31.49 23.13
N ARG A 93 -18.47 30.75 24.21
CA ARG A 93 -19.03 29.42 24.43
C ARG A 93 -20.43 29.52 25.01
N ASP A 94 -21.40 28.88 24.36
CA ASP A 94 -22.74 28.67 24.90
C ASP A 94 -22.79 27.31 25.63
N SER A 95 -23.70 27.12 26.59
CA SER A 95 -23.78 25.90 27.43
C SER A 95 -24.16 24.62 26.67
N ASN A 96 -24.55 24.74 25.42
CA ASN A 96 -24.98 23.67 24.53
C ASN A 96 -23.90 23.29 23.49
N GLY A 97 -22.65 23.70 23.72
CA GLY A 97 -21.50 23.39 22.87
C GLY A 97 -21.33 24.29 21.63
N LEU A 98 -22.26 25.23 21.39
CA LEU A 98 -22.10 26.21 20.33
C LEU A 98 -21.00 27.22 20.66
N ARG A 99 -20.24 27.61 19.64
CA ARG A 99 -19.14 28.56 19.70
C ARG A 99 -19.41 29.70 18.75
N ARG A 100 -19.48 30.92 19.26
CA ARG A 100 -19.88 32.10 18.48
C ARG A 100 -18.75 33.10 18.36
N PHE A 101 -18.52 33.54 17.13
CA PHE A 101 -17.61 34.60 16.78
C PHE A 101 -18.38 35.78 16.16
N ALA A 102 -18.00 36.99 16.55
CA ALA A 102 -18.39 38.23 15.89
C ALA A 102 -17.22 39.21 16.02
N GLY A 103 -16.58 39.53 14.89
CA GLY A 103 -15.36 40.34 14.91
C GLY A 103 -14.95 40.82 13.53
N THR A 104 -13.76 41.38 13.44
CA THR A 104 -13.17 41.87 12.19
C THR A 104 -11.87 41.16 11.88
N VAL A 105 -11.63 40.91 10.59
CA VAL A 105 -10.37 40.33 10.08
C VAL A 105 -9.86 41.24 8.97
N HIS A 106 -8.60 41.65 9.08
CA HIS A 106 -7.92 42.43 8.05
C HIS A 106 -7.35 41.47 7.00
N LEU A 107 -7.78 41.58 5.75
CA LEU A 107 -7.25 40.79 4.64
C LEU A 107 -6.70 41.69 3.54
N PRO A 108 -5.59 41.30 2.87
CA PRO A 108 -5.10 42.00 1.69
C PRO A 108 -6.06 41.84 0.49
N ALA A 109 -5.74 42.49 -0.63
CA ALA A 109 -6.41 42.20 -1.90
C ALA A 109 -6.11 40.77 -2.32
N GLY A 110 -7.13 40.04 -2.78
CA GLY A 110 -6.99 38.62 -3.11
C GLY A 110 -8.31 37.91 -3.38
N THR A 111 -8.21 36.63 -3.70
CA THR A 111 -9.34 35.70 -3.88
C THR A 111 -9.33 34.72 -2.71
N TYR A 112 -10.46 34.57 -2.02
CA TYR A 112 -10.57 33.82 -0.78
C TYR A 112 -11.70 32.80 -0.84
N GLU A 113 -11.43 31.58 -0.37
CA GLU A 113 -12.42 30.51 -0.23
C GLU A 113 -12.89 30.48 1.23
N ALA A 114 -14.16 30.79 1.48
CA ALA A 114 -14.81 30.64 2.77
C ALA A 114 -15.48 29.27 2.84
N HIS A 115 -14.97 28.43 3.73
CA HIS A 115 -15.46 27.07 3.91
C HIS A 115 -16.28 26.97 5.20
N TYR A 116 -17.29 26.11 5.16
CA TYR A 116 -18.02 25.66 6.33
C TYR A 116 -18.25 24.16 6.24
N ALA A 117 -17.82 23.42 7.25
CA ALA A 117 -18.11 22.00 7.40
C ALA A 117 -19.07 21.76 8.57
N SER A 118 -20.11 20.95 8.34
CA SER A 118 -21.11 20.52 9.32
C SER A 118 -21.17 19.00 9.32
N TYR A 119 -20.56 18.38 10.32
CA TYR A 119 -20.53 16.94 10.61
C TYR A 119 -21.05 16.71 12.03
N ALA A 120 -22.18 17.38 12.34
CA ALA A 120 -22.85 17.33 13.64
C ALA A 120 -23.53 15.99 13.95
N ALA A 121 -23.69 15.12 12.95
CA ALA A 121 -24.22 13.79 13.14
C ALA A 121 -23.15 12.86 13.74
N SER A 122 -23.37 12.38 14.97
CA SER A 122 -22.51 11.38 15.60
C SER A 122 -22.96 9.95 15.31
N SER A 123 -24.09 9.77 14.63
CA SER A 123 -24.55 8.47 14.12
C SER A 123 -25.37 8.66 12.85
N VAL A 124 -25.32 7.65 11.97
CA VAL A 124 -26.10 7.57 10.74
C VAL A 124 -26.78 6.21 10.72
N SER A 125 -28.10 6.18 10.55
CA SER A 125 -28.87 4.94 10.40
C SER A 125 -29.75 5.01 9.15
N PHE A 126 -30.01 3.85 8.54
CA PHE A 126 -30.77 3.73 7.29
C PHE A 126 -32.01 2.87 7.51
N ASN A 127 -33.14 3.21 6.86
CA ASN A 127 -34.34 2.38 6.86
C ASN A 127 -34.35 1.43 5.63
N GLY A 128 -34.19 0.11 5.83
CA GLY A 128 -34.32 -0.90 4.77
C GLY A 128 -33.65 -2.25 5.06
N ASN A 129 -34.11 -3.32 4.38
CA ASN A 129 -33.59 -4.69 4.49
C ASN A 129 -32.09 -4.78 4.12
N LEU A 130 -31.35 -5.58 4.90
CA LEU A 130 -29.90 -5.71 4.97
C LEU A 130 -29.34 -6.65 3.89
N ASP A 131 -29.21 -6.19 2.64
CA ASP A 131 -28.43 -6.93 1.61
C ASP A 131 -27.78 -5.98 0.58
N LEU A 132 -27.45 -4.75 0.99
CA LEU A 132 -26.73 -3.80 0.14
C LEU A 132 -25.59 -3.17 0.93
N ASN A 133 -24.43 -3.03 0.27
CA ASN A 133 -23.27 -2.32 0.81
C ASN A 133 -23.68 -0.89 1.20
N LEU A 134 -23.18 -0.42 2.35
CA LEU A 134 -23.38 0.90 2.94
C LEU A 134 -23.33 2.06 1.90
N LYS A 135 -22.50 1.90 0.88
CA LYS A 135 -22.21 2.89 -0.16
C LYS A 135 -23.31 3.01 -1.23
N ASP A 136 -24.02 1.93 -1.55
CA ASP A 136 -25.14 1.95 -2.52
C ASP A 136 -26.37 2.67 -1.96
N ILE A 137 -26.55 2.65 -0.65
CA ILE A 137 -27.69 3.24 0.04
C ILE A 137 -27.64 4.79 0.03
N ILE A 138 -26.42 5.36 0.09
CA ILE A 138 -26.19 6.81 0.02
C ILE A 138 -26.52 7.35 -1.38
N ARG A 139 -26.15 6.63 -2.45
CA ARG A 139 -26.46 7.01 -3.84
C ARG A 139 -27.95 6.87 -4.19
N LEU A 140 -28.68 5.94 -3.54
CA LEU A 140 -30.08 5.62 -3.85
C LEU A 140 -31.13 6.53 -3.18
N GLY A 141 -30.74 7.64 -2.53
CA GLY A 141 -31.69 8.64 -2.03
C GLY A 141 -32.65 8.12 -0.94
N ARG A 142 -32.34 6.99 -0.29
CA ARG A 142 -33.07 6.55 0.91
C ARG A 142 -32.74 7.51 2.05
N ARG A 143 -33.76 7.90 2.82
CA ARG A 143 -33.64 8.89 3.90
C ARG A 143 -32.72 8.36 5.01
N ALA A 144 -31.45 8.72 4.96
CA ALA A 144 -30.53 8.57 6.08
C ALA A 144 -31.08 9.35 7.29
N LYS A 145 -31.08 8.72 8.47
CA LYS A 145 -31.44 9.35 9.73
C LYS A 145 -30.15 9.68 10.47
N TYR A 146 -29.91 10.98 10.60
CA TYR A 146 -28.80 11.51 11.40
C TYR A 146 -29.22 11.58 12.87
N GLY A 147 -28.36 11.08 13.74
CA GLY A 147 -28.50 11.14 15.18
C GLY A 147 -27.34 11.91 15.80
N GLY A 148 -27.49 12.23 17.08
CA GLY A 148 -26.48 12.94 17.83
C GLY A 148 -26.98 14.26 18.40
N PRO A 149 -26.22 14.81 19.36
CA PRO A 149 -26.71 15.83 20.27
C PRO A 149 -27.15 17.13 19.56
N TYR A 150 -26.36 17.58 18.57
CA TYR A 150 -26.66 18.78 17.80
C TYR A 150 -27.81 18.57 16.81
N VAL A 151 -28.08 17.33 16.42
CA VAL A 151 -29.15 16.95 15.48
C VAL A 151 -30.48 16.85 16.21
N GLU A 152 -30.52 16.11 17.32
CA GLU A 152 -31.71 15.86 18.13
C GLU A 152 -32.28 17.15 18.74
N GLY A 153 -31.41 18.04 19.22
CA GLY A 153 -31.78 19.37 19.70
C GLY A 153 -32.04 20.40 18.61
N GLY A 154 -31.86 20.04 17.32
CA GLY A 154 -32.00 20.96 16.19
C GLY A 154 -30.99 22.11 16.16
N LEU A 155 -29.95 22.06 17.00
CA LEU A 155 -28.95 23.12 17.15
C LEU A 155 -28.12 23.33 15.88
N TYR A 156 -27.92 22.28 15.08
CA TYR A 156 -27.21 22.39 13.79
C TYR A 156 -27.82 23.43 12.85
N ARG A 157 -29.10 23.77 13.00
CA ARG A 157 -29.77 24.81 12.20
C ARG A 157 -29.23 26.22 12.47
N GLN A 158 -28.51 26.41 13.57
CA GLN A 158 -27.90 27.69 13.94
C GLN A 158 -26.49 27.86 13.36
N PHE A 159 -25.93 26.81 12.74
CA PHE A 159 -24.65 26.87 12.06
C PHE A 159 -24.70 27.86 10.91
N ALA A 160 -23.79 28.83 10.96
CA ALA A 160 -23.78 29.93 10.03
C ALA A 160 -22.39 30.55 9.90
N LEU A 161 -22.09 31.07 8.71
CA LEU A 161 -20.97 31.98 8.43
C LEU A 161 -21.47 33.13 7.57
N ALA A 162 -21.27 34.34 8.07
CA ALA A 162 -21.61 35.59 7.41
C ALA A 162 -20.35 36.46 7.32
N ILE A 163 -19.98 36.89 6.12
CA ILE A 163 -18.85 37.79 5.87
C ILE A 163 -19.35 39.01 5.10
N SER A 164 -19.04 40.21 5.59
CA SER A 164 -19.43 41.47 4.94
C SER A 164 -18.25 42.43 4.81
N GLY A 165 -18.20 43.15 3.69
CA GLY A 165 -17.11 44.05 3.32
C GLY A 165 -17.31 44.68 1.94
N ALA A 166 -16.31 45.40 1.46
CA ALA A 166 -16.27 45.95 0.11
C ALA A 166 -15.57 44.97 -0.85
N GLY A 167 -16.34 44.16 -1.57
CA GLY A 167 -15.82 43.17 -2.50
C GLY A 167 -16.91 42.62 -3.40
N ARG A 168 -16.67 41.46 -4.00
CA ARG A 168 -17.66 40.76 -4.82
C ARG A 168 -17.53 39.24 -4.67
N SER A 169 -18.58 38.50 -5.00
CA SER A 169 -18.46 37.06 -5.22
C SER A 169 -17.49 36.78 -6.37
N ALA A 170 -16.72 35.71 -6.24
CA ALA A 170 -15.79 35.27 -7.27
C ALA A 170 -16.53 34.60 -8.43
N THR A 171 -16.03 34.81 -9.64
CA THR A 171 -16.42 34.06 -10.83
C THR A 171 -15.62 32.75 -10.91
N ALA A 172 -16.04 31.82 -11.75
CA ALA A 172 -15.27 30.59 -12.01
C ALA A 172 -13.85 30.90 -12.53
N GLU A 173 -13.68 31.99 -13.30
CA GLU A 173 -12.38 32.42 -13.80
C GLU A 173 -11.48 32.94 -12.67
N ASP A 174 -12.02 33.72 -11.72
CA ASP A 174 -11.26 34.17 -10.54
C ASP A 174 -10.75 32.97 -9.71
N ILE A 175 -11.61 31.96 -9.52
CA ILE A 175 -11.27 30.73 -8.77
C ILE A 175 -10.17 29.97 -9.50
N ALA A 176 -10.36 29.71 -10.80
CA ALA A 176 -9.39 28.98 -11.61
C ALA A 176 -8.04 29.70 -11.67
N ALA A 177 -8.04 31.03 -11.85
CA ALA A 177 -6.82 31.82 -11.89
C ALA A 177 -6.06 31.81 -10.55
N ALA A 178 -6.78 31.93 -9.43
CA ALA A 178 -6.17 31.88 -8.11
C ALA A 178 -5.56 30.51 -7.81
N ARG A 179 -6.28 29.42 -8.07
CA ARG A 179 -5.79 28.05 -7.88
C ARG A 179 -4.62 27.73 -8.82
N ALA A 180 -4.68 28.18 -10.08
CA ALA A 180 -3.59 28.04 -11.04
C ALA A 180 -2.32 28.79 -10.60
N ALA A 181 -2.44 29.90 -9.89
CA ALA A 181 -1.28 30.62 -9.36
C ALA A 181 -0.52 29.79 -8.30
N PHE A 182 -1.23 28.97 -7.52
CA PHE A 182 -0.57 28.05 -6.59
C PHE A 182 0.19 26.95 -7.34
N THR A 183 -0.42 26.34 -8.34
CA THR A 183 0.17 25.23 -9.11
C THR A 183 1.09 25.67 -10.26
N ALA A 184 1.27 26.98 -10.48
CA ALA A 184 2.11 27.51 -11.57
C ALA A 184 3.57 27.04 -11.53
N SER A 185 4.11 26.78 -10.34
CA SER A 185 5.45 26.22 -10.14
C SER A 185 5.47 24.72 -9.87
N ALA A 186 4.33 24.03 -10.04
CA ALA A 186 4.25 22.60 -9.83
C ALA A 186 5.11 21.84 -10.85
N ILE A 187 5.82 20.85 -10.33
CA ILE A 187 6.61 19.88 -11.11
C ILE A 187 5.92 18.51 -11.16
N ALA A 188 5.12 18.19 -10.14
CA ALA A 188 4.28 17.02 -10.08
C ALA A 188 3.05 17.31 -9.21
N THR A 189 1.90 16.81 -9.64
CA THR A 189 0.67 16.73 -8.84
C THR A 189 0.18 15.30 -8.97
N VAL A 190 -0.02 14.65 -7.83
CA VAL A 190 -0.39 13.24 -7.72
C VAL A 190 -1.62 13.16 -6.84
N VAL A 191 -2.76 12.89 -7.47
CA VAL A 191 -4.06 12.75 -6.83
C VAL A 191 -4.67 11.49 -7.43
N PRO A 192 -4.73 10.38 -6.69
CA PRO A 192 -5.35 9.15 -7.18
C PRO A 192 -6.87 9.23 -7.09
N ASP A 193 -7.54 8.35 -7.84
CA ASP A 193 -8.94 8.05 -7.60
C ASP A 193 -9.11 7.33 -6.25
N ARG A 194 -10.34 7.28 -5.74
CA ARG A 194 -10.69 6.50 -4.53
C ARG A 194 -10.25 5.04 -4.68
N ASN A 195 -9.74 4.45 -3.60
CA ASN A 195 -9.31 3.05 -3.56
C ASN A 195 -8.26 2.73 -4.64
N SER A 196 -7.27 3.61 -4.79
CA SER A 196 -6.26 3.53 -5.86
C SER A 196 -4.98 4.25 -5.45
N SER A 197 -3.95 4.15 -6.29
CA SER A 197 -2.77 5.00 -6.16
C SER A 197 -2.38 5.59 -7.50
N ALA A 198 -1.62 6.68 -7.45
CA ALA A 198 -1.10 7.37 -8.61
C ALA A 198 0.38 7.68 -8.43
N ARG A 199 1.07 7.93 -9.55
CA ARG A 199 2.48 8.32 -9.54
C ARG A 199 2.83 9.32 -10.63
N LYS A 200 3.90 10.08 -10.42
CA LYS A 200 4.48 10.98 -11.42
C LYS A 200 6.01 10.99 -11.32
N GLY A 201 6.67 10.64 -12.43
CA GLY A 201 8.12 10.72 -12.55
C GLY A 201 8.62 12.09 -13.00
N PHE A 202 9.76 12.51 -12.48
CA PHE A 202 10.47 13.74 -12.86
C PHE A 202 11.99 13.59 -12.70
N GLU A 203 12.75 14.25 -13.56
CA GLU A 203 14.20 14.32 -13.52
C GLU A 203 14.64 15.69 -12.98
N ILE A 204 15.56 15.69 -12.03
CA ILE A 204 16.27 16.88 -11.55
C ILE A 204 17.63 16.94 -12.26
N THR A 205 17.89 18.00 -13.03
CA THR A 205 19.13 18.15 -13.83
C THR A 205 20.23 18.93 -13.10
N ARG A 206 19.89 19.61 -12.01
CA ARG A 206 20.82 20.30 -11.10
C ARG A 206 20.19 20.39 -9.71
N PRO A 207 20.97 20.49 -8.62
CA PRO A 207 20.43 20.62 -7.27
C PRO A 207 19.32 21.67 -7.19
N THR A 208 18.15 21.26 -6.68
CA THR A 208 16.93 22.08 -6.72
C THR A 208 16.16 21.93 -5.41
N ALA A 209 15.73 23.05 -4.84
CA ALA A 209 14.82 23.09 -3.73
C ALA A 209 13.40 22.78 -4.23
N VAL A 210 12.80 21.71 -3.72
CA VAL A 210 11.45 21.26 -4.06
C VAL A 210 10.59 21.32 -2.81
N GLU A 211 9.57 22.15 -2.85
CA GLU A 211 8.52 22.24 -1.84
C GLU A 211 7.56 21.05 -2.00
N VAL A 212 7.33 20.35 -0.90
CA VAL A 212 6.33 19.31 -0.76
C VAL A 212 5.11 19.95 -0.11
N TYR A 213 3.95 19.82 -0.74
CA TYR A 213 2.65 20.14 -0.18
C TYR A 213 1.77 18.90 -0.32
N ALA A 214 1.56 18.18 0.78
CA ALA A 214 0.79 16.94 0.80
C ALA A 214 -0.26 16.96 1.90
N ILE A 215 -1.48 16.49 1.58
CA ILE A 215 -2.57 16.33 2.54
C ILE A 215 -3.14 14.92 2.36
N GLY A 216 -3.34 14.23 3.48
CA GLY A 216 -3.76 12.84 3.50
C GLY A 216 -4.30 12.42 4.86
N GLU A 217 -4.59 11.12 5.00
CA GLU A 217 -5.18 10.50 6.18
C GLU A 217 -4.17 9.55 6.81
N LEU A 218 -3.73 9.88 8.03
CA LEU A 218 -2.81 9.05 8.80
C LEU A 218 -3.30 8.96 10.25
N SER A 219 -3.12 7.79 10.86
CA SER A 219 -3.13 7.61 12.30
C SER A 219 -1.70 7.39 12.81
N ILE A 220 -1.54 7.22 14.13
CA ILE A 220 -0.24 6.91 14.71
C ILE A 220 0.28 5.54 14.28
N ASP A 221 -0.62 4.59 14.02
CA ASP A 221 -0.30 3.19 13.73
C ASP A 221 -0.49 2.82 12.24
N GLU A 222 -1.25 3.62 11.49
CA GLU A 222 -1.68 3.27 10.13
C GLU A 222 -1.64 4.47 9.17
N LYS A 223 -1.45 4.17 7.88
CA LYS A 223 -1.44 5.16 6.80
C LYS A 223 -2.52 4.75 5.79
N PHE A 224 -3.51 5.62 5.62
CA PHE A 224 -4.65 5.35 4.74
C PHE A 224 -4.43 6.06 3.41
N ASP A 225 -4.28 7.39 3.48
CA ASP A 225 -4.03 8.25 2.34
C ASP A 225 -2.70 8.97 2.52
N TYR A 226 -1.68 8.61 1.74
CA TYR A 226 -0.33 9.10 1.98
C TYR A 226 0.55 9.10 0.74
N GLY A 227 1.56 9.97 0.75
CA GLY A 227 2.54 10.11 -0.32
C GLY A 227 3.95 9.71 0.08
N TRP A 228 4.76 9.37 -0.92
CA TRP A 228 6.21 9.17 -0.77
C TRP A 228 6.96 9.52 -2.05
N ILE A 229 8.26 9.76 -1.96
CA ILE A 229 9.13 10.03 -3.11
C ILE A 229 10.31 9.06 -3.07
N ILE A 230 10.57 8.41 -4.21
CA ILE A 230 11.76 7.58 -4.40
C ILE A 230 12.75 8.28 -5.33
N ASN A 231 14.04 8.13 -5.04
CA ASN A 231 15.11 8.33 -6.02
C ASN A 231 15.35 7.01 -6.75
N VAL A 232 15.05 6.98 -8.05
CA VAL A 232 15.08 5.77 -8.88
C VAL A 232 16.51 5.28 -9.11
N ASP A 233 17.47 6.19 -9.24
CA ASP A 233 18.87 5.84 -9.51
C ASP A 233 19.52 5.06 -8.35
N SER A 234 19.07 5.31 -7.12
CA SER A 234 19.56 4.66 -5.90
C SER A 234 18.57 3.69 -5.28
N ASN A 235 17.35 3.64 -5.80
CA ASN A 235 16.20 2.91 -5.25
C ASN A 235 15.91 3.22 -3.77
N LYS A 236 16.07 4.48 -3.37
CA LYS A 236 15.85 4.91 -1.97
C LYS A 236 14.64 5.82 -1.86
N ARG A 237 13.79 5.55 -0.87
CA ARG A 237 12.78 6.50 -0.40
C ARG A 237 13.49 7.70 0.21
N VAL A 238 13.31 8.87 -0.40
CA VAL A 238 13.92 10.14 0.03
C VAL A 238 12.96 11.01 0.82
N TRP A 239 11.66 10.69 0.78
CA TRP A 239 10.62 11.34 1.55
C TRP A 239 9.41 10.40 1.70
N SER A 240 8.71 10.50 2.83
CA SER A 240 7.49 9.77 3.16
C SER A 240 6.60 10.67 4.03
N MET A 241 5.31 10.64 3.78
CA MET A 241 4.32 11.27 4.65
C MET A 241 4.09 10.35 5.85
N ASP A 242 4.54 10.78 7.03
CA ASP A 242 4.43 10.00 8.27
C ASP A 242 3.75 10.82 9.36
N TYR A 243 3.01 10.17 10.26
CA TYR A 243 2.24 10.86 11.30
C TYR A 243 3.13 11.75 12.17
N ALA A 244 4.32 11.26 12.54
CA ALA A 244 5.26 11.96 13.40
C ALA A 244 5.97 13.17 12.74
N THR A 245 5.98 13.25 11.41
CA THR A 245 6.67 14.31 10.65
C THR A 245 5.70 15.26 9.95
N THR A 246 4.40 15.03 10.08
CA THR A 246 3.34 15.88 9.53
C THR A 246 2.70 16.73 10.62
N ASP A 247 2.03 17.80 10.20
CA ASP A 247 1.19 18.65 11.04
C ASP A 247 -0.29 18.27 10.89
N PRO A 248 -1.17 18.62 11.84
CA PRO A 248 -2.61 18.53 11.63
C PRO A 248 -3.06 19.40 10.45
N ALA A 249 -3.81 18.84 9.49
CA ALA A 249 -4.38 19.57 8.37
C ALA A 249 -5.77 20.19 8.67
N GLY A 250 -6.13 20.25 9.95
CA GLY A 250 -7.44 20.69 10.43
C GLY A 250 -8.57 19.69 10.13
N GLY A 251 -9.74 19.95 10.71
CA GLY A 251 -10.87 19.01 10.64
C GLY A 251 -10.66 17.86 11.62
N ALA A 252 -10.90 16.63 11.15
CA ALA A 252 -10.57 15.41 11.89
C ALA A 252 -9.06 15.29 12.14
N THR A 253 -8.64 14.66 13.24
CA THR A 253 -7.20 14.62 13.63
C THR A 253 -6.37 13.74 12.70
N LYS A 254 -7.01 12.74 12.08
CA LYS A 254 -6.43 11.92 11.03
C LYS A 254 -6.06 12.68 9.76
N ASN A 255 -6.61 13.89 9.55
CA ASN A 255 -6.16 14.76 8.47
C ASN A 255 -4.77 15.29 8.80
N ARG A 256 -3.78 14.87 8.02
CA ARG A 256 -2.39 15.26 8.17
C ARG A 256 -1.91 16.05 6.96
N MET A 257 -0.96 16.93 7.21
CA MET A 257 -0.36 17.82 6.22
C MET A 257 1.17 17.74 6.33
N ALA A 258 1.84 17.63 5.19
CA ALA A 258 3.27 17.91 5.08
C ALA A 258 3.45 19.16 4.23
N HIS A 259 4.12 20.17 4.80
CA HIS A 259 4.52 21.37 4.08
C HIS A 259 6.00 21.68 4.37
N GLU A 260 6.89 21.13 3.54
CA GLU A 260 8.34 21.21 3.77
C GLU A 260 9.13 21.40 2.47
N THR A 261 10.42 21.69 2.57
CA THR A 261 11.30 21.86 1.39
C THR A 261 12.42 20.83 1.39
N LEU A 262 12.45 20.01 0.36
CA LEU A 262 13.50 19.03 0.10
C LEU A 262 14.60 19.63 -0.78
N GLN A 263 15.85 19.29 -0.49
CA GLN A 263 16.99 19.59 -1.36
C GLN A 263 17.31 18.37 -2.21
N LEU A 264 16.73 18.31 -3.42
CA LEU A 264 16.95 17.19 -4.32
C LEU A 264 18.23 17.38 -5.13
N LYS A 265 19.03 16.32 -5.18
CA LYS A 265 20.22 16.25 -6.04
C LYS A 265 19.79 15.97 -7.48
N LEU A 266 20.75 16.02 -8.39
CA LEU A 266 20.51 15.54 -9.75
C LEU A 266 20.13 14.05 -9.72
N GLY A 267 19.19 13.64 -10.56
CA GLY A 267 18.73 12.26 -10.67
C GLY A 267 17.26 12.13 -11.07
N HIS A 268 16.81 10.89 -11.16
CA HIS A 268 15.43 10.53 -11.50
C HIS A 268 14.64 10.23 -10.23
N TYR A 269 13.44 10.80 -10.16
CA TYR A 269 12.56 10.69 -9.00
C TYR A 269 11.15 10.32 -9.43
N VAL A 270 10.42 9.70 -8.51
CA VAL A 270 9.01 9.37 -8.69
C VAL A 270 8.28 9.72 -7.41
N ALA A 271 7.25 10.55 -7.55
CA ALA A 271 6.29 10.87 -6.50
C ALA A 271 5.12 9.90 -6.58
N TYR A 272 4.73 9.34 -5.45
CA TYR A 272 3.58 8.45 -5.28
C TYR A 272 2.57 9.07 -4.32
N PHE A 273 1.30 8.74 -4.52
CA PHE A 273 0.25 8.93 -3.53
C PHE A 273 -0.75 7.79 -3.62
N ALA A 274 -1.08 7.19 -2.49
CA ALA A 274 -2.10 6.16 -2.36
C ALA A 274 -3.31 6.71 -1.60
N CYS A 275 -4.51 6.31 -2.03
CA CYS A 275 -5.77 6.57 -1.34
C CYS A 275 -6.53 5.28 -1.10
N ASP A 276 -7.12 5.15 0.08
CA ASP A 276 -8.10 4.13 0.38
C ASP A 276 -9.52 4.58 -0.01
N ASP A 277 -10.53 3.95 0.57
CA ASP A 277 -11.92 4.25 0.30
C ASP A 277 -12.66 4.96 1.45
N SER A 278 -11.99 5.42 2.49
CA SER A 278 -12.61 5.75 3.76
C SER A 278 -12.77 7.27 4.01
N HIS A 279 -11.84 8.14 3.57
CA HIS A 279 -11.90 9.58 3.84
C HIS A 279 -11.32 10.44 2.69
N SER A 280 -12.15 10.87 1.73
CA SER A 280 -11.68 11.57 0.51
C SER A 280 -12.55 12.77 0.11
N PRO A 281 -12.08 13.67 -0.79
CA PRO A 281 -12.82 14.86 -1.25
C PRO A 281 -14.26 14.61 -1.70
N ASP A 282 -14.52 13.46 -2.30
CA ASP A 282 -15.85 13.09 -2.80
C ASP A 282 -16.77 12.47 -1.72
N ASP A 283 -16.20 11.98 -0.61
CA ASP A 283 -16.92 11.22 0.41
C ASP A 283 -16.19 11.25 1.76
N TRP A 284 -16.25 12.40 2.44
CA TRP A 284 -15.66 12.53 3.77
C TRP A 284 -16.47 11.76 4.83
N ASN A 285 -15.81 10.84 5.54
CA ASN A 285 -16.42 10.16 6.67
C ASN A 285 -16.45 10.98 7.99
N ASN A 286 -15.71 12.09 8.04
CA ASN A 286 -15.63 13.03 9.17
C ASN A 286 -15.33 14.45 8.64
N VAL A 287 -15.11 15.45 9.50
CA VAL A 287 -14.82 16.84 9.11
C VAL A 287 -13.58 16.89 8.20
N PRO A 288 -13.66 17.48 6.99
CA PRO A 288 -12.57 17.50 6.03
C PRO A 288 -11.38 18.36 6.50
N ALA A 289 -10.22 18.17 5.85
CA ALA A 289 -9.07 19.05 5.98
C ALA A 289 -9.43 20.51 5.61
N THR A 290 -8.62 21.46 6.06
CA THR A 290 -8.81 22.89 5.73
C THR A 290 -8.55 23.20 4.26
N ASP A 291 -7.81 22.35 3.56
CA ASP A 291 -7.65 22.44 2.10
C ASP A 291 -8.02 21.11 1.42
N PRO A 292 -9.34 20.80 1.29
CA PRO A 292 -9.79 19.53 0.73
C PRO A 292 -9.52 19.41 -0.78
N GLU A 293 -9.31 20.52 -1.49
CA GLU A 293 -9.07 20.54 -2.94
C GLU A 293 -7.64 20.09 -3.30
N PHE A 294 -6.73 20.11 -2.33
CA PHE A 294 -5.33 19.68 -2.49
C PHE A 294 -5.02 18.39 -1.73
N TRP A 295 -6.04 17.58 -1.44
CA TRP A 295 -5.85 16.20 -1.00
C TRP A 295 -5.02 15.43 -2.03
N GLY A 296 -3.96 14.77 -1.58
CA GLY A 296 -2.92 14.23 -2.45
C GLY A 296 -1.56 14.90 -2.24
N LEU A 297 -0.70 14.85 -3.25
CA LEU A 297 0.66 15.37 -3.22
C LEU A 297 0.92 16.34 -4.37
N THR A 298 1.35 17.55 -4.04
CA THR A 298 1.84 18.55 -4.99
C THR A 298 3.28 18.92 -4.68
N LEU A 299 4.16 18.72 -5.67
CA LEU A 299 5.56 19.13 -5.63
C LEU A 299 5.75 20.40 -6.43
N ARG A 300 6.38 21.40 -5.83
CA ARG A 300 6.57 22.73 -6.41
C ARG A 300 8.02 23.15 -6.30
N VAL A 301 8.47 24.01 -7.20
CA VAL A 301 9.74 24.72 -7.03
C VAL A 301 9.49 26.10 -6.47
N ALA A 302 10.32 26.54 -5.53
CA ALA A 302 10.15 27.84 -4.86
C ALA A 302 10.33 29.02 -5.83
N ASP A 303 11.21 28.88 -6.82
CA ASP A 303 11.45 29.87 -7.87
C ASP A 303 10.94 29.33 -9.22
N PRO A 304 10.03 30.03 -9.92
CA PRO A 304 9.63 29.66 -11.28
C PRO A 304 10.80 29.46 -12.24
N ALA A 305 11.91 30.17 -12.11
CA ALA A 305 13.10 29.96 -12.94
C ALA A 305 13.79 28.61 -12.64
N ALA A 306 13.63 28.07 -11.43
CA ALA A 306 14.08 26.73 -11.09
C ALA A 306 13.29 25.63 -11.81
N ARG A 307 12.10 25.91 -12.35
CA ARG A 307 11.32 24.92 -13.13
C ARG A 307 12.10 24.37 -14.33
N ALA A 308 13.03 25.16 -14.86
CA ALA A 308 13.93 24.78 -15.95
C ALA A 308 14.94 23.67 -15.56
N SER A 309 15.15 23.40 -14.27
CA SER A 309 15.97 22.26 -13.83
C SER A 309 15.22 20.94 -13.82
N VAL A 310 13.90 20.94 -14.04
CA VAL A 310 13.06 19.75 -13.91
C VAL A 310 12.49 19.32 -15.26
N ARG A 311 12.69 18.06 -15.62
CA ARG A 311 12.18 17.45 -16.85
C ARG A 311 11.16 16.35 -16.52
N PRO A 312 10.15 16.12 -17.36
CA PRO A 312 9.31 14.93 -17.24
C PRO A 312 10.16 13.66 -17.37
N PHE A 313 9.84 12.64 -16.57
CA PHE A 313 10.47 11.33 -16.65
C PHE A 313 9.39 10.26 -16.58
N GLU A 314 9.34 9.38 -17.57
CA GLU A 314 8.45 8.23 -17.56
C GLU A 314 9.10 7.09 -16.77
N TYR A 315 8.43 6.68 -15.70
CA TYR A 315 8.95 5.65 -14.80
C TYR A 315 8.13 4.37 -14.87
N GLU A 316 8.87 3.27 -14.93
CA GLU A 316 8.36 1.92 -14.90
C GLU A 316 9.16 1.08 -13.87
N PRO A 317 8.56 0.60 -12.77
CA PRO A 317 9.29 -0.20 -11.78
C PRO A 317 10.00 -1.40 -12.40
N VAL A 318 9.30 -2.14 -13.27
CA VAL A 318 9.83 -3.32 -13.96
C VAL A 318 10.15 -2.98 -15.42
N PRO A 319 11.43 -2.94 -15.83
CA PRO A 319 11.81 -2.52 -17.16
C PRO A 319 11.29 -3.48 -18.24
N HIS A 320 10.47 -2.96 -19.15
CA HIS A 320 9.81 -3.75 -20.18
C HIS A 320 10.81 -4.51 -21.07
N GLY A 321 10.59 -5.82 -21.22
CA GLY A 321 11.45 -6.70 -22.03
C GLY A 321 12.84 -6.97 -21.46
N GLN A 322 13.10 -6.59 -20.20
CA GLN A 322 14.38 -6.81 -19.51
C GLN A 322 14.28 -7.83 -18.37
N THR A 323 13.11 -8.46 -18.20
CA THR A 323 12.87 -9.48 -17.18
C THR A 323 13.50 -10.82 -17.56
N ILE A 324 14.07 -11.49 -16.54
CA ILE A 324 14.48 -12.89 -16.59
C ILE A 324 13.27 -13.76 -16.28
N VAL A 325 12.52 -13.40 -15.23
CA VAL A 325 11.26 -14.03 -14.84
C VAL A 325 10.22 -12.93 -14.59
N SER A 326 8.98 -13.18 -14.96
CA SER A 326 7.84 -12.31 -14.69
C SER A 326 6.61 -13.17 -14.41
N LEU A 327 6.29 -13.34 -13.13
CA LEU A 327 5.10 -14.02 -12.62
C LEU A 327 4.17 -12.96 -12.03
N ILE A 328 3.50 -12.19 -12.88
CA ILE A 328 2.64 -11.08 -12.47
C ILE A 328 1.19 -11.33 -12.89
N GLY A 329 0.26 -10.58 -12.30
CA GLY A 329 -1.16 -10.78 -12.52
C GLY A 329 -1.61 -12.13 -11.95
N ILE A 330 -1.17 -12.40 -10.72
CA ILE A 330 -1.53 -13.60 -9.97
C ILE A 330 -2.94 -13.39 -9.38
N GLY A 331 -3.84 -14.32 -9.67
CA GLY A 331 -5.21 -14.33 -9.13
C GLY A 331 -5.31 -15.08 -7.81
N ASP A 332 -6.53 -15.39 -7.38
CA ASP A 332 -6.80 -16.13 -6.14
C ASP A 332 -6.33 -17.59 -6.21
N ASP A 333 -5.90 -18.13 -5.07
CA ASP A 333 -5.50 -19.53 -4.87
C ASP A 333 -4.52 -20.06 -5.93
N GLU A 334 -3.63 -19.18 -6.40
CA GLU A 334 -2.78 -19.47 -7.53
C GLU A 334 -1.33 -19.67 -7.11
N MET A 335 -0.71 -20.72 -7.65
CA MET A 335 0.71 -20.97 -7.52
C MET A 335 1.35 -21.03 -8.90
N ARG A 336 2.29 -20.11 -9.19
CA ARG A 336 3.07 -20.10 -10.43
C ARG A 336 4.55 -20.27 -10.14
N SER A 337 5.25 -20.91 -11.06
CA SER A 337 6.70 -21.03 -11.03
C SER A 337 7.31 -20.78 -12.41
N ALA A 338 8.54 -20.29 -12.43
CA ALA A 338 9.34 -20.19 -13.65
C ALA A 338 10.82 -20.32 -13.31
N GLY A 339 11.51 -21.18 -14.08
CA GLY A 339 12.94 -21.41 -13.90
C GLY A 339 13.80 -20.64 -14.88
N PHE A 340 15.06 -20.41 -14.51
CA PHE A 340 16.10 -19.88 -15.40
C PHE A 340 17.47 -20.43 -15.03
N ALA A 341 18.40 -20.42 -16.00
CA ALA A 341 19.81 -20.72 -15.74
C ALA A 341 20.65 -19.45 -15.84
N LEU A 342 21.50 -19.20 -14.84
CA LEU A 342 22.55 -18.19 -14.93
C LEU A 342 23.83 -18.84 -15.45
N ARG A 343 24.36 -18.30 -16.55
CA ARG A 343 25.61 -18.78 -17.16
C ARG A 343 26.86 -18.24 -16.46
N ARG A 344 26.70 -17.18 -15.68
CA ARG A 344 27.72 -16.56 -14.83
C ARG A 344 27.06 -15.91 -13.61
N PRO A 345 27.81 -15.66 -12.51
CA PRO A 345 27.29 -14.91 -11.38
C PRO A 345 26.78 -13.52 -11.79
N MET A 346 25.69 -13.08 -11.17
CA MET A 346 25.01 -11.82 -11.49
C MET A 346 24.20 -11.31 -10.31
N ASP A 347 24.21 -9.99 -10.12
CA ASP A 347 23.25 -9.33 -9.25
C ASP A 347 21.91 -9.19 -9.96
N VAL A 348 20.86 -9.73 -9.35
CA VAL A 348 19.48 -9.59 -9.81
C VAL A 348 18.74 -8.60 -8.92
N HIS A 349 17.78 -7.92 -9.52
CA HIS A 349 16.77 -7.12 -8.87
C HIS A 349 15.49 -7.94 -8.80
N ILE A 350 14.87 -7.96 -7.63
CA ILE A 350 13.59 -8.63 -7.36
C ILE A 350 12.59 -7.53 -7.02
N TYR A 351 11.52 -7.48 -7.78
CA TYR A 351 10.36 -6.61 -7.54
C TYR A 351 9.16 -7.52 -7.30
N ALA A 352 8.73 -7.64 -6.05
CA ALA A 352 7.65 -8.54 -5.65
C ALA A 352 6.61 -7.81 -4.81
N ILE A 353 5.34 -7.92 -5.20
CA ILE A 353 4.21 -7.38 -4.45
C ILE A 353 3.34 -8.55 -3.99
N GLY A 354 2.87 -8.51 -2.75
CA GLY A 354 1.97 -9.50 -2.20
C GLY A 354 1.28 -9.00 -0.93
N GLU A 355 0.60 -9.91 -0.25
CA GLU A 355 -0.18 -9.65 0.95
C GLU A 355 0.56 -10.20 2.17
N GLY A 356 0.65 -9.40 3.22
CA GLY A 356 1.28 -9.82 4.47
C GLY A 356 0.76 -9.10 5.70
N PHE A 357 0.83 -9.81 6.80
CA PHE A 357 0.52 -9.38 8.16
C PHE A 357 1.80 -9.45 9.00
N SER A 358 1.81 -8.81 10.16
CA SER A 358 3.03 -8.63 10.97
C SER A 358 3.80 -9.93 11.29
N ASP A 359 3.13 -11.08 11.28
CA ASP A 359 3.67 -12.40 11.62
C ASP A 359 3.79 -13.36 10.41
N ARG A 360 3.23 -13.03 9.24
CA ARG A 360 3.18 -13.94 8.09
C ARG A 360 2.93 -13.24 6.76
N MET A 361 3.33 -13.90 5.67
CA MET A 361 2.89 -13.55 4.32
C MET A 361 1.75 -14.48 3.87
N ALA A 362 0.72 -13.92 3.25
CA ALA A 362 -0.34 -14.67 2.57
C ALA A 362 0.01 -14.88 1.09
N ASP A 363 0.35 -13.79 0.41
CA ASP A 363 0.82 -13.82 -0.99
C ASP A 363 2.28 -13.42 -1.05
N TYR A 364 3.13 -14.28 -1.60
CA TYR A 364 4.57 -14.03 -1.60
C TYR A 364 5.33 -14.85 -2.62
N ALA A 365 6.56 -14.40 -2.88
CA ALA A 365 7.53 -15.07 -3.72
C ALA A 365 8.71 -15.63 -2.94
N TRP A 366 9.33 -16.67 -3.50
CA TRP A 366 10.63 -17.16 -3.07
C TRP A 366 11.43 -17.68 -4.27
N ILE A 367 12.74 -17.84 -4.07
CA ILE A 367 13.67 -18.38 -5.08
C ILE A 367 14.40 -19.58 -4.50
N VAL A 368 14.45 -20.67 -5.26
CA VAL A 368 15.15 -21.92 -4.93
C VAL A 368 16.35 -22.09 -5.85
N ASP A 369 17.50 -22.46 -5.28
CA ASP A 369 18.62 -23.02 -6.01
C ASP A 369 18.34 -24.51 -6.30
N GLU A 370 18.21 -24.84 -7.58
CA GLU A 370 17.85 -26.19 -8.05
C GLU A 370 18.94 -27.23 -7.75
N GLU A 371 20.22 -26.84 -7.72
CA GLU A 371 21.30 -27.80 -7.46
C GLU A 371 21.32 -28.21 -5.99
N GLN A 372 21.07 -27.24 -5.11
CA GLN A 372 21.05 -27.45 -3.66
C GLN A 372 19.68 -27.87 -3.14
N HIS A 373 18.60 -27.66 -3.91
CA HIS A 373 17.21 -27.79 -3.47
C HIS A 373 16.94 -26.96 -2.21
N LYS A 374 17.47 -25.72 -2.18
CA LYS A 374 17.36 -24.81 -1.04
C LYS A 374 16.81 -23.46 -1.47
N ARG A 375 15.90 -22.92 -0.66
CA ARG A 375 15.45 -21.54 -0.75
C ARG A 375 16.63 -20.59 -0.47
N VAL A 376 16.98 -19.79 -1.46
CA VAL A 376 18.06 -18.79 -1.37
C VAL A 376 17.53 -17.37 -1.13
N TRP A 377 16.23 -17.16 -1.30
CA TRP A 377 15.54 -15.91 -0.99
C TRP A 377 14.05 -16.16 -0.76
N SER A 378 13.43 -15.36 0.12
CA SER A 378 11.98 -15.32 0.33
C SER A 378 11.56 -13.90 0.66
N MET A 379 10.40 -13.51 0.14
CA MET A 379 9.68 -12.34 0.63
C MET A 379 9.12 -12.67 2.02
N SER A 380 9.27 -11.73 2.96
CA SER A 380 8.75 -11.83 4.32
C SER A 380 8.21 -10.46 4.75
N TYR A 381 7.38 -10.41 5.78
CA TYR A 381 6.84 -9.12 6.23
C TYR A 381 7.97 -8.16 6.64
N GLU A 382 8.99 -8.67 7.31
CA GLU A 382 10.12 -7.90 7.86
C GLU A 382 11.05 -7.33 6.79
N ASN A 383 11.14 -7.97 5.63
CA ASN A 383 11.99 -7.50 4.53
C ASN A 383 11.23 -6.69 3.48
N THR A 384 9.96 -6.38 3.72
CA THR A 384 9.11 -5.60 2.81
C THR A 384 8.76 -4.24 3.40
N GLU A 385 8.38 -3.32 2.52
CA GLU A 385 7.69 -2.09 2.90
C GLU A 385 6.22 -2.11 2.45
N HIS A 386 5.44 -1.13 2.91
CA HIS A 386 4.06 -0.99 2.47
C HIS A 386 4.01 -0.55 1.00
N ALA A 387 3.21 -1.24 0.18
CA ALA A 387 3.11 -1.02 -1.27
C ALA A 387 2.05 0.02 -1.70
N GLY A 388 1.55 0.86 -0.79
CA GLY A 388 0.34 1.68 -1.00
C GLY A 388 -0.98 0.90 -0.90
N GLY A 389 -2.11 1.59 -0.85
CA GLY A 389 -3.44 0.98 -0.68
C GLY A 389 -3.66 0.42 0.72
N ALA A 390 -4.28 -0.75 0.84
CA ALA A 390 -4.56 -1.41 2.11
C ALA A 390 -3.27 -1.77 2.88
N ALA A 391 -3.32 -1.73 4.21
CA ALA A 391 -2.17 -1.97 5.11
C ALA A 391 -1.42 -3.29 4.87
N LYS A 392 -2.14 -4.31 4.39
CA LYS A 392 -1.64 -5.65 4.09
C LYS A 392 -0.83 -5.73 2.80
N ASN A 393 -0.86 -4.70 1.94
CA ASN A 393 -0.10 -4.66 0.70
C ASN A 393 1.40 -4.47 0.99
N ARG A 394 2.21 -5.46 0.61
CA ARG A 394 3.65 -5.50 0.85
C ARG A 394 4.43 -5.46 -0.46
N LEU A 395 5.54 -4.73 -0.46
CA LEU A 395 6.47 -4.62 -1.58
C LEU A 395 7.87 -5.01 -1.10
N PHE A 396 8.47 -5.96 -1.79
CA PHE A 396 9.92 -6.13 -1.83
C PHE A 396 10.47 -5.51 -3.11
N ASP A 397 11.40 -4.57 -2.96
CA ASP A 397 12.08 -3.91 -4.08
C ASP A 397 13.58 -3.84 -3.76
N GLY A 398 14.34 -4.86 -4.19
CA GLY A 398 15.71 -5.04 -3.73
C GLY A 398 16.58 -5.90 -4.64
N THR A 399 17.89 -5.91 -4.34
CA THR A 399 18.89 -6.64 -5.13
C THR A 399 19.51 -7.80 -4.37
N MET A 400 19.83 -8.89 -5.06
CA MET A 400 20.53 -10.05 -4.52
C MET A 400 21.58 -10.58 -5.49
N HIS A 401 22.71 -11.05 -4.97
CA HIS A 401 23.72 -11.74 -5.75
C HIS A 401 23.36 -13.21 -5.94
N LEU A 402 23.30 -13.68 -7.18
CA LEU A 402 23.15 -15.09 -7.52
C LEU A 402 24.43 -15.62 -8.17
N ALA A 403 24.84 -16.83 -7.78
CA ALA A 403 25.92 -17.53 -8.42
C ALA A 403 25.50 -18.04 -9.81
N ARG A 404 26.45 -18.60 -10.56
CA ARG A 404 26.12 -19.42 -11.74
C ARG A 404 25.35 -20.65 -11.25
N GLY A 405 24.18 -20.92 -11.81
CA GLY A 405 23.32 -22.03 -11.37
C GLY A 405 21.98 -22.06 -12.08
N ASN A 406 21.12 -23.01 -11.69
CA ASN A 406 19.72 -23.07 -12.11
C ASN A 406 18.85 -22.65 -10.93
N TYR A 407 17.84 -21.83 -11.19
CA TYR A 407 16.99 -21.27 -10.16
C TYR A 407 15.53 -21.40 -10.55
N LEU A 408 14.67 -21.70 -9.57
CA LEU A 408 13.22 -21.65 -9.69
C LEU A 408 12.69 -20.47 -8.88
N VAL A 409 11.90 -19.62 -9.51
CA VAL A 409 11.14 -18.55 -8.86
C VAL A 409 9.72 -19.03 -8.69
N TYR A 410 9.19 -18.89 -7.48
CA TYR A 410 7.81 -19.22 -7.16
C TYR A 410 7.06 -17.96 -6.73
N TYR A 411 5.74 -17.99 -6.92
CA TYR A 411 4.79 -17.10 -6.28
C TYR A 411 3.55 -17.90 -5.89
N LYS A 412 3.01 -17.64 -4.70
CA LYS A 412 1.74 -18.20 -4.21
C LYS A 412 0.85 -17.06 -3.72
N SER A 413 -0.45 -17.16 -3.98
CA SER A 413 -1.50 -16.31 -3.40
C SER A 413 -2.52 -17.11 -2.57
N ASP A 414 -3.28 -16.41 -1.73
CA ASP A 414 -4.50 -16.91 -1.11
C ASP A 414 -5.78 -16.49 -1.87
N GLY A 415 -6.95 -16.73 -1.28
CA GLY A 415 -8.25 -16.53 -1.93
C GLY A 415 -8.98 -15.24 -1.61
N SER A 416 -8.29 -14.15 -1.21
CA SER A 416 -9.02 -12.97 -0.72
C SER A 416 -8.58 -11.59 -1.23
N HIS A 417 -7.44 -11.43 -1.91
CA HIS A 417 -6.97 -10.10 -2.35
C HIS A 417 -5.86 -10.19 -3.40
N SER A 418 -6.27 -10.44 -4.63
CA SER A 418 -5.36 -10.72 -5.73
C SER A 418 -5.57 -9.80 -6.93
N TYR A 419 -4.80 -10.01 -8.00
CA TYR A 419 -4.87 -9.17 -9.17
C TYR A 419 -6.27 -9.13 -9.79
N ASN A 420 -6.87 -7.93 -9.80
CA ASN A 420 -8.23 -7.64 -10.27
C ASN A 420 -9.37 -8.18 -9.39
N ASP A 421 -9.08 -8.73 -8.22
CA ASP A 421 -10.08 -9.11 -7.22
C ASP A 421 -9.64 -8.67 -5.81
N TRP A 422 -9.71 -7.36 -5.58
CA TRP A 422 -9.20 -6.74 -4.37
C TRP A 422 -10.31 -6.61 -3.33
N ASN A 423 -10.11 -7.16 -2.12
CA ASN A 423 -11.03 -6.93 -0.99
C ASN A 423 -10.73 -5.63 -0.22
N GLY A 424 -9.67 -4.91 -0.60
CA GLY A 424 -9.32 -3.58 -0.10
C GLY A 424 -8.66 -2.71 -1.18
N ALA A 425 -8.08 -1.58 -0.80
CA ALA A 425 -7.37 -0.73 -1.75
C ALA A 425 -6.17 -1.48 -2.37
N PRO A 426 -6.04 -1.51 -3.70
CA PRO A 426 -4.96 -2.19 -4.38
C PRO A 426 -3.62 -1.47 -4.12
N PRO A 427 -2.48 -2.18 -4.24
CA PRO A 427 -1.18 -1.54 -4.13
C PRO A 427 -0.93 -0.58 -5.28
N ALA A 428 0.01 0.34 -5.09
CA ALA A 428 0.26 1.43 -6.02
C ALA A 428 0.71 0.98 -7.42
N GLU A 429 1.22 -0.24 -7.49
CA GLU A 429 1.75 -0.87 -8.68
C GLU A 429 1.01 -2.18 -8.96
N ALA A 430 -0.31 -2.19 -8.73
CA ALA A 430 -1.23 -3.35 -8.78
C ALA A 430 -1.02 -4.36 -9.92
N ARG A 431 -0.66 -3.90 -11.12
CA ARG A 431 -0.35 -4.78 -12.26
C ARG A 431 0.84 -5.73 -12.04
N TYR A 432 1.67 -5.43 -11.04
CA TYR A 432 2.83 -6.21 -10.64
C TYR A 432 2.57 -7.11 -9.44
N TRP A 433 1.31 -7.28 -9.02
CA TRP A 433 0.94 -8.33 -8.04
C TRP A 433 1.48 -9.67 -8.52
N GLY A 434 2.43 -10.23 -7.76
CA GLY A 434 3.36 -11.20 -8.29
C GLY A 434 4.83 -10.86 -8.04
N VAL A 435 5.72 -11.45 -8.84
CA VAL A 435 7.17 -11.23 -8.79
C VAL A 435 7.77 -11.05 -10.16
N SER A 436 8.69 -10.10 -10.27
CA SER A 436 9.56 -9.91 -11.43
C SER A 436 11.02 -9.96 -11.00
N VAL A 437 11.82 -10.73 -11.74
CA VAL A 437 13.28 -10.83 -11.55
C VAL A 437 13.95 -10.31 -12.81
N PHE A 438 14.87 -9.36 -12.68
CA PHE A 438 15.63 -8.77 -13.79
C PHE A 438 17.06 -8.44 -13.34
N PRO A 439 18.03 -8.19 -14.24
CA PRO A 439 19.37 -7.80 -13.79
C PRO A 439 19.34 -6.50 -12.99
N ALA A 440 20.17 -6.37 -11.94
CA ALA A 440 20.29 -5.13 -11.17
C ALA A 440 20.69 -3.91 -12.02
N SER A 441 21.37 -4.15 -13.15
CA SER A 441 21.68 -3.13 -14.17
C SER A 441 20.45 -2.62 -14.94
N ARG A 442 19.28 -3.25 -14.76
CA ARG A 442 18.03 -3.05 -15.51
C ARG A 442 18.16 -3.32 -17.02
N ARG A 443 19.26 -3.93 -17.46
CA ARG A 443 19.54 -4.27 -18.85
C ARG A 443 19.92 -5.75 -18.97
N LEU A 444 19.07 -6.49 -19.64
CA LEU A 444 19.26 -7.92 -19.90
C LEU A 444 20.20 -8.13 -21.09
N ASN A 445 21.26 -8.89 -20.83
CA ASN A 445 22.03 -9.52 -21.89
C ASN A 445 21.58 -10.99 -22.01
N PRO A 446 20.86 -11.37 -23.08
CA PRO A 446 20.33 -12.72 -23.24
C PRO A 446 21.39 -13.82 -23.19
N ALA A 447 22.66 -13.50 -23.52
CA ALA A 447 23.76 -14.46 -23.49
C ALA A 447 24.14 -14.90 -22.06
N ASP A 448 23.67 -14.20 -21.03
CA ASP A 448 23.93 -14.54 -19.63
C ASP A 448 22.87 -15.48 -19.04
N ILE A 449 21.74 -15.64 -19.73
CA ILE A 449 20.62 -16.50 -19.34
C ILE A 449 20.58 -17.74 -20.23
N GLY A 450 20.26 -18.88 -19.63
CA GLY A 450 19.93 -20.11 -20.33
C GLY A 450 18.52 -20.58 -19.98
N PRO A 451 17.97 -21.53 -20.77
CA PRO A 451 16.76 -22.23 -20.36
C PRO A 451 17.02 -22.92 -19.02
N PHE A 452 15.97 -22.98 -18.19
CA PHE A 452 16.02 -23.78 -16.98
C PHE A 452 16.38 -25.23 -17.30
N MET A 453 17.37 -25.76 -16.60
CA MET A 453 17.72 -27.17 -16.68
C MET A 453 17.54 -27.76 -15.29
N ARG A 454 16.44 -28.51 -15.09
CA ARG A 454 16.39 -29.48 -13.96
C ARG A 454 17.61 -30.36 -14.15
N THR A 455 18.46 -30.45 -13.12
CA THR A 455 19.72 -31.17 -13.19
C THR A 455 19.48 -32.63 -13.57
N ARG A 456 19.51 -32.94 -14.87
CA ARG A 456 19.71 -34.30 -15.37
C ARG A 456 21.20 -34.62 -15.48
N ASP A 457 22.04 -33.61 -15.73
CA ASP A 457 23.44 -33.84 -16.15
C ASP A 457 24.48 -32.77 -15.72
N ALA A 458 24.12 -31.77 -14.88
CA ALA A 458 24.98 -30.60 -14.66
C ALA A 458 25.48 -30.35 -13.22
N GLY A 459 25.02 -31.16 -12.25
CA GLY A 459 25.67 -31.27 -10.94
C GLY A 459 26.72 -32.38 -10.95
N ASN A 460 27.53 -32.45 -9.90
CA ASN A 460 28.38 -33.62 -9.67
C ASN A 460 27.57 -34.92 -9.53
N ASP A 461 26.25 -34.85 -9.34
CA ASP A 461 25.43 -36.00 -9.05
C ASP A 461 24.42 -36.30 -10.19
N ALA A 462 24.46 -37.51 -10.74
CA ALA A 462 23.56 -37.93 -11.83
C ALA A 462 22.32 -38.65 -11.28
N THR A 463 21.11 -38.25 -11.71
CA THR A 463 19.85 -38.88 -11.26
C THR A 463 19.82 -40.37 -11.61
N VAL A 464 19.63 -41.21 -10.59
CA VAL A 464 19.55 -42.67 -10.72
C VAL A 464 18.09 -43.13 -10.80
N ALA A 465 17.23 -42.55 -9.96
CA ALA A 465 15.79 -42.80 -9.91
C ALA A 465 15.10 -41.63 -9.20
N GLN A 466 13.85 -41.36 -9.56
CA GLN A 466 13.03 -40.34 -8.89
C GLN A 466 11.54 -40.68 -8.99
N LEU A 467 10.81 -40.27 -7.97
CA LEU A 467 9.36 -40.29 -7.83
C LEU A 467 8.96 -38.93 -7.24
N ASN A 468 8.94 -37.90 -8.08
CA ASN A 468 8.58 -36.53 -7.69
C ASN A 468 7.17 -36.19 -8.15
N HIS A 469 6.61 -35.10 -7.63
CA HIS A 469 5.25 -34.65 -7.91
C HIS A 469 4.20 -35.66 -7.44
N MET A 470 4.43 -36.25 -6.27
CA MET A 470 3.50 -37.22 -5.68
C MET A 470 2.23 -36.49 -5.24
N SER A 471 1.07 -36.97 -5.71
CA SER A 471 -0.26 -36.48 -5.36
C SER A 471 -0.81 -37.20 -4.12
N ASN A 472 -2.08 -36.95 -3.78
CA ASN A 472 -2.77 -37.61 -2.67
C ASN A 472 -2.93 -39.13 -2.91
N ASP A 473 -2.86 -39.92 -1.85
CA ASP A 473 -3.10 -41.38 -1.81
C ASP A 473 -2.23 -42.22 -2.78
N GLU A 474 -0.99 -41.79 -3.05
CA GLU A 474 -0.08 -42.50 -3.94
C GLU A 474 0.63 -43.67 -3.25
N ASP A 475 0.85 -44.75 -4.01
CA ASP A 475 1.77 -45.87 -3.67
C ASP A 475 2.68 -46.12 -4.88
N ALA A 476 3.66 -45.24 -5.03
CA ALA A 476 4.50 -45.15 -6.21
C ALA A 476 5.79 -45.95 -6.05
N HIS A 477 6.25 -46.55 -7.15
CA HIS A 477 7.53 -47.26 -7.18
C HIS A 477 8.23 -47.19 -8.53
N THR A 478 9.55 -47.24 -8.50
CA THR A 478 10.41 -47.41 -9.69
C THR A 478 11.63 -48.23 -9.35
N THR A 479 12.30 -48.80 -10.35
CA THR A 479 13.47 -49.66 -10.14
C THR A 479 14.74 -49.00 -10.64
N PHE A 480 15.87 -49.28 -9.98
CA PHE A 480 17.19 -48.88 -10.45
C PHE A 480 18.26 -49.92 -10.15
N ARG A 481 19.39 -49.83 -10.84
CA ARG A 481 20.50 -50.78 -10.70
C ARG A 481 21.82 -50.04 -10.49
N LEU A 482 22.60 -50.54 -9.54
CA LEU A 482 23.97 -50.12 -9.28
C LEU A 482 24.92 -51.27 -9.65
N THR A 483 25.89 -51.00 -10.50
CA THR A 483 26.87 -51.99 -10.98
C THR A 483 28.02 -52.22 -10.01
N GLU A 484 28.21 -51.30 -9.08
CA GLU A 484 29.26 -51.33 -8.05
C GLU A 484 28.73 -50.65 -6.78
N GLN A 485 29.42 -50.84 -5.66
CA GLN A 485 29.09 -50.12 -4.43
C GLN A 485 29.19 -48.61 -4.69
N THR A 486 28.08 -47.91 -4.46
CA THR A 486 27.93 -46.51 -4.87
C THR A 486 27.46 -45.68 -3.67
N ARG A 487 28.10 -44.53 -3.47
CA ARG A 487 27.56 -43.49 -2.59
C ARG A 487 26.49 -42.73 -3.35
N VAL A 488 25.29 -42.67 -2.80
CA VAL A 488 24.16 -41.97 -3.39
C VAL A 488 23.65 -40.90 -2.45
N ARG A 489 23.31 -39.74 -2.98
CA ARG A 489 22.51 -38.71 -2.28
C ARG A 489 21.04 -39.10 -2.43
N VAL A 490 20.31 -39.08 -1.32
CA VAL A 490 18.86 -39.26 -1.29
C VAL A 490 18.25 -37.94 -0.86
N LEU A 491 17.37 -37.40 -1.69
CA LEU A 491 16.51 -36.28 -1.39
C LEU A 491 15.08 -36.81 -1.27
N ALA A 492 14.48 -36.68 -0.10
CA ALA A 492 13.09 -37.09 0.13
C ALA A 492 12.35 -35.98 0.86
N LEU A 493 11.25 -35.51 0.30
CA LEU A 493 10.34 -34.55 0.92
C LEU A 493 9.00 -35.22 1.17
N GLY A 494 8.37 -34.94 2.29
CA GLY A 494 7.05 -35.47 2.64
C GLY A 494 6.47 -34.85 3.89
N GLU A 495 5.23 -35.21 4.23
CA GLU A 495 4.49 -34.72 5.39
C GLU A 495 4.81 -35.58 6.62
N GLY A 496 5.09 -34.93 7.75
CA GLY A 496 5.28 -35.60 9.03
C GLY A 496 5.03 -34.67 10.22
N ARG A 497 4.50 -35.22 11.31
CA ARG A 497 4.19 -34.49 12.55
C ARG A 497 4.26 -35.44 13.74
N ASP A 498 4.58 -34.91 14.92
CA ASP A 498 4.53 -35.64 16.20
C ASP A 498 5.30 -36.97 16.17
N ASP A 499 6.53 -36.93 15.63
CA ASP A 499 7.43 -38.08 15.44
C ASP A 499 6.98 -39.15 14.43
N GLU A 500 5.94 -38.86 13.63
CA GLU A 500 5.42 -39.73 12.58
C GLU A 500 5.59 -39.12 11.18
N MET A 501 5.79 -39.96 10.17
CA MET A 501 5.78 -39.58 8.75
C MET A 501 4.50 -40.12 8.10
N PHE A 502 3.75 -39.25 7.43
CA PHE A 502 2.54 -39.58 6.67
C PHE A 502 2.90 -39.84 5.21
N ASP A 503 3.63 -38.89 4.60
CA ASP A 503 4.20 -39.07 3.27
C ASP A 503 5.69 -39.28 3.36
N TYR A 504 6.20 -40.35 2.76
CA TYR A 504 7.63 -40.65 2.84
C TYR A 504 8.09 -41.65 1.78
N GLY A 505 9.40 -41.60 1.51
CA GLY A 505 10.08 -42.54 0.63
C GLY A 505 10.93 -43.57 1.37
N TRP A 506 11.16 -44.70 0.72
CA TRP A 506 12.10 -45.73 1.15
C TRP A 506 12.73 -46.47 -0.03
N ILE A 507 13.79 -47.22 0.23
CA ILE A 507 14.52 -48.01 -0.77
C ILE A 507 14.52 -49.47 -0.30
N GLU A 508 14.10 -50.37 -1.18
CA GLU A 508 14.13 -51.83 -0.98
C GLU A 508 15.24 -52.46 -1.84
N ALA A 509 15.92 -53.46 -1.29
CA ALA A 509 16.76 -54.36 -2.07
C ALA A 509 15.91 -55.40 -2.83
N SER A 510 16.54 -56.14 -3.75
CA SER A 510 15.87 -57.10 -4.63
C SER A 510 15.17 -58.28 -3.94
N ASP A 511 15.53 -58.57 -2.69
CA ASP A 511 14.90 -59.60 -1.83
C ASP A 511 13.78 -59.02 -0.93
N GLY A 512 13.46 -57.72 -1.09
CA GLY A 512 12.36 -57.04 -0.42
C GLY A 512 12.70 -56.41 0.93
N HIS A 513 13.95 -56.47 1.40
CA HIS A 513 14.31 -55.78 2.64
C HIS A 513 14.52 -54.27 2.42
N THR A 514 13.99 -53.45 3.31
CA THR A 514 14.24 -51.99 3.33
C THR A 514 15.68 -51.71 3.74
N VAL A 515 16.44 -51.10 2.84
CA VAL A 515 17.84 -50.70 3.08
C VAL A 515 17.97 -49.26 3.59
N TRP A 516 16.97 -48.44 3.33
CA TRP A 516 16.86 -47.07 3.82
C TRP A 516 15.40 -46.63 3.82
N GLN A 517 14.98 -45.81 4.79
CA GLN A 517 13.64 -45.24 4.90
C GLN A 517 13.74 -43.87 5.54
N MET A 518 12.98 -42.91 5.02
CA MET A 518 12.81 -41.59 5.64
C MET A 518 12.04 -41.72 6.96
N LYS A 519 12.62 -41.19 8.04
CA LYS A 519 12.03 -41.19 9.38
C LYS A 519 11.98 -39.77 9.91
N TYR A 520 10.94 -39.41 10.64
CA TYR A 520 10.76 -38.05 11.17
C TYR A 520 12.00 -37.53 11.91
N ALA A 521 12.57 -38.34 12.82
CA ALA A 521 13.75 -37.98 13.61
C ALA A 521 15.02 -37.73 12.78
N ASP A 522 15.08 -38.22 11.54
CA ASP A 522 16.21 -38.04 10.62
C ASP A 522 15.97 -36.91 9.60
N THR A 523 14.86 -36.16 9.73
CA THR A 523 14.47 -35.08 8.81
C THR A 523 14.64 -33.70 9.42
N GLU A 524 14.75 -32.70 8.56
CA GLU A 524 14.68 -31.27 8.90
C GLU A 524 13.35 -30.67 8.38
N PRO A 525 12.88 -29.52 8.91
CA PRO A 525 11.78 -28.78 8.29
C PRO A 525 12.12 -28.40 6.85
N ALA A 526 11.22 -28.63 5.91
CA ALA A 526 11.39 -28.32 4.49
C ALA A 526 10.87 -26.93 4.11
N GLY A 527 10.54 -26.09 5.09
CA GLY A 527 9.92 -24.78 4.92
C GLY A 527 8.42 -24.84 4.64
N GLY A 528 7.76 -23.67 4.61
CA GLY A 528 6.30 -23.59 4.57
C GLY A 528 5.67 -24.00 5.90
N SER A 529 4.72 -24.94 5.87
CA SER A 529 4.12 -25.52 7.07
C SER A 529 5.10 -26.38 7.87
N ASP A 530 4.98 -26.41 9.20
CA ASP A 530 5.86 -27.18 10.11
C ASP A 530 5.87 -28.69 9.81
N LYS A 531 4.81 -29.18 9.16
CA LYS A 531 4.64 -30.58 8.77
C LYS A 531 5.43 -30.98 7.51
N ASN A 532 5.97 -30.01 6.77
CA ASN A 532 6.83 -30.29 5.63
C ASN A 532 8.19 -30.75 6.12
N ARG A 533 8.59 -31.97 5.77
CA ARG A 533 9.85 -32.60 6.20
C ARG A 533 10.73 -32.88 4.99
N VAL A 534 12.04 -32.74 5.17
CA VAL A 534 13.04 -33.10 4.17
C VAL A 534 14.14 -33.96 4.79
N PHE A 535 14.53 -34.99 4.06
CA PHE A 535 15.81 -35.66 4.21
C PHE A 535 16.66 -35.34 2.99
N ASP A 536 17.86 -34.82 3.22
CA ASP A 536 18.88 -34.64 2.19
C ASP A 536 20.22 -35.17 2.71
N GLY A 537 20.54 -36.42 2.33
CA GLY A 537 21.67 -37.12 2.94
C GLY A 537 22.31 -38.14 2.02
N VAL A 538 23.52 -38.58 2.39
CA VAL A 538 24.31 -39.53 1.62
C VAL A 538 24.29 -40.89 2.29
N ILE A 539 23.92 -41.92 1.52
CA ILE A 539 23.99 -43.33 1.94
C ILE A 539 24.92 -44.11 1.00
N THR A 540 25.34 -45.30 1.43
CA THR A 540 26.14 -46.21 0.60
C THR A 540 25.32 -47.46 0.31
N LEU A 541 25.10 -47.73 -0.98
CA LEU A 541 24.39 -48.92 -1.43
C LEU A 541 25.38 -49.87 -2.12
N PRO A 542 25.36 -51.18 -1.81
CA PRO A 542 26.10 -52.19 -2.57
C PRO A 542 25.74 -52.24 -4.06
N ALA A 543 26.49 -53.02 -4.83
CA ALA A 543 26.07 -53.36 -6.19
C ALA A 543 24.79 -54.22 -6.12
N GLY A 544 23.76 -53.87 -6.88
CA GLY A 544 22.47 -54.55 -6.80
C GLY A 544 21.36 -53.89 -7.61
N SER A 545 20.20 -54.55 -7.62
CA SER A 545 18.94 -53.98 -8.09
C SER A 545 18.10 -53.55 -6.89
N TYR A 546 17.48 -52.38 -7.02
CA TYR A 546 16.74 -51.73 -5.94
C TYR A 546 15.37 -51.26 -6.45
N VAL A 547 14.41 -51.14 -5.53
CA VAL A 547 13.12 -50.50 -5.75
C VAL A 547 13.08 -49.23 -4.92
N LEU A 548 12.92 -48.08 -5.57
CA LEU A 548 12.61 -46.81 -4.94
C LEU A 548 11.09 -46.74 -4.76
N ARG A 549 10.64 -46.38 -3.55
CA ARG A 549 9.23 -46.37 -3.16
C ARG A 549 8.87 -45.02 -2.55
N TYR A 550 7.62 -44.60 -2.74
CA TYR A 550 7.05 -43.45 -2.06
C TYR A 550 5.57 -43.69 -1.78
N ARG A 551 5.09 -43.25 -0.61
CA ARG A 551 3.67 -43.29 -0.25
C ARG A 551 3.23 -41.94 0.29
N SER A 552 2.01 -41.53 -0.04
CA SER A 552 1.36 -40.33 0.50
C SER A 552 -0.04 -40.60 1.06
N ASP A 553 -0.53 -39.67 1.88
CA ASP A 553 -1.90 -39.62 2.38
C ASP A 553 -2.79 -38.66 1.56
N GLY A 554 -3.99 -38.34 2.08
CA GLY A 554 -5.04 -37.66 1.34
C GLY A 554 -5.10 -36.13 1.46
N SER A 555 -4.14 -35.45 2.10
CA SER A 555 -4.39 -34.04 2.52
C SER A 555 -3.32 -32.98 2.20
N HIS A 556 -2.07 -33.34 1.90
CA HIS A 556 -1.02 -32.36 1.62
C HIS A 556 -0.03 -32.88 0.59
N SER A 557 -0.26 -32.56 -0.69
CA SER A 557 0.55 -33.13 -1.77
C SER A 557 0.81 -32.15 -2.90
N TYR A 558 1.62 -32.57 -3.87
CA TYR A 558 2.01 -31.73 -4.98
C TYR A 558 0.79 -31.23 -5.77
N GLY A 559 0.62 -29.90 -5.76
CA GLY A 559 -0.46 -29.21 -6.46
C GLY A 559 -1.78 -29.11 -5.69
N ASP A 560 -1.86 -29.68 -4.49
CA ASP A 560 -3.03 -29.65 -3.61
C ASP A 560 -2.60 -29.55 -2.14
N TRP A 561 -2.12 -28.37 -1.77
CA TRP A 561 -1.57 -28.11 -0.45
C TRP A 561 -2.65 -27.54 0.49
N ASN A 562 -3.02 -28.27 1.55
CA ASN A 562 -3.93 -27.74 2.58
C ASN A 562 -3.30 -26.70 3.53
N ASP A 563 -2.01 -26.37 3.34
CA ASP A 563 -1.25 -25.36 4.09
C ASP A 563 -0.08 -24.87 3.22
N ASN A 564 0.80 -24.00 3.72
CA ASN A 564 1.95 -23.50 2.97
C ASN A 564 2.86 -24.65 2.47
N PRO A 565 3.16 -24.68 1.16
CA PRO A 565 3.96 -25.74 0.55
C PRO A 565 5.41 -25.71 1.01
N PRO A 566 6.17 -26.81 0.85
CA PRO A 566 7.61 -26.83 1.11
C PRO A 566 8.36 -25.83 0.23
N ASP A 567 9.61 -25.54 0.60
CA ASP A 567 10.48 -24.62 -0.13
C ASP A 567 10.71 -25.06 -1.58
N ASP A 568 10.83 -26.37 -1.84
CA ASP A 568 10.94 -26.97 -3.18
C ASP A 568 9.78 -27.94 -3.46
N PRO A 569 8.60 -27.44 -3.85
CA PRO A 569 7.41 -28.26 -4.14
C PRO A 569 7.64 -29.28 -5.25
N GLU A 570 8.48 -28.96 -6.25
CA GLU A 570 8.79 -29.81 -7.40
C GLU A 570 9.56 -31.08 -7.00
N SER A 571 10.07 -31.14 -5.76
CA SER A 571 10.74 -32.30 -5.18
C SER A 571 9.88 -33.08 -4.19
N TRP A 572 8.59 -32.75 -4.01
CA TRP A 572 7.68 -33.56 -3.18
C TRP A 572 7.64 -35.00 -3.68
N GLY A 573 8.10 -35.94 -2.86
CA GLY A 573 8.52 -37.25 -3.34
C GLY A 573 9.92 -37.66 -2.90
N ILE A 574 10.56 -38.51 -3.69
CA ILE A 574 11.91 -39.01 -3.43
C ILE A 574 12.75 -39.15 -4.70
N ALA A 575 14.00 -38.69 -4.63
CA ALA A 575 15.00 -38.82 -5.68
C ALA A 575 16.32 -39.38 -5.13
N VAL A 576 17.00 -40.18 -5.96
CA VAL A 576 18.30 -40.78 -5.67
C VAL A 576 19.28 -40.34 -6.75
N PHE A 577 20.40 -39.76 -6.33
CA PHE A 577 21.45 -39.26 -7.21
C PHE A 577 22.76 -39.99 -6.94
N ARG A 578 23.45 -40.41 -8.01
CA ARG A 578 24.80 -40.98 -7.92
C ARG A 578 25.78 -39.84 -7.69
N MET A 579 26.56 -39.88 -6.63
CA MET A 579 27.57 -38.86 -6.41
C MET A 579 28.78 -39.04 -7.33
N ALA A 580 29.33 -37.96 -7.90
CA ALA A 580 30.60 -38.04 -8.61
C ALA A 580 31.68 -38.60 -7.68
N ARG A 581 32.51 -39.51 -8.21
CA ARG A 581 33.76 -39.91 -7.56
C ARG A 581 34.64 -38.66 -7.43
N ARG A 582 34.76 -38.13 -6.22
CA ARG A 582 35.81 -37.15 -5.87
C ARG A 582 37.18 -37.82 -5.85
#